data_AF-A0A0H3PUY9-F1
#
_entry.id   AF-A0A0H3PUY9-F1
#
_cell.length_a   1.000
_cell.length_b   1.000
_cell.length_c   1.000
_cell.angle_alpha   90.00
_cell.angle_beta   90.00
_cell.angle_gamma   90.00
#
_symmetry.space_group_name_H-M   'P 1'
#
loop_
_entity.id
_entity.type
_entity.pdbx_description
1 polymer ?
#
loop_
_entity_poly.entity_id
_entity_poly.type
_entity_poly.pdbx_seq_one_letter_code
_entity_poly.pdbx_strand_id
1 'polypeptide(L)'
;MPGLISYVSSASFVNEMMELRQQVMEGQIGGFLLGGERVRVSYMPDTGRFLAESEGQGRVYAELLNIAFNDGVNVLRNRILSALPGMGGRNSLQEKISECAFTVDIEKLQCPGDALQCPITLEQPEKGVFVKNSDGSDVCTLFDAAAFSRLTGEDLPHPLTREPITASIIVKHEECIYDDTRGNFVIKGN
;
A
#
# COMPACT_ATOMS: atom_id res chain seq x y z
N MET A 1 -7.80 -15.26 12.89
CA MET A 1 -6.69 -15.00 13.82
C MET A 1 -6.49 -13.48 13.98
N PRO A 2 -7.35 -12.77 14.73
CA PRO A 2 -7.28 -11.31 14.84
C PRO A 2 -5.99 -10.80 15.52
N GLY A 3 -5.37 -11.60 16.39
CA GLY A 3 -4.12 -11.22 17.08
C GLY A 3 -2.89 -11.12 16.18
N LEU A 4 -2.74 -12.02 15.21
CA LEU A 4 -1.60 -12.03 14.29
C LEU A 4 -1.59 -10.80 13.38
N ILE A 5 -2.78 -10.40 12.91
CA ILE A 5 -2.93 -9.27 11.99
C ILE A 5 -2.69 -7.95 12.72
N SER A 6 -3.25 -7.81 13.93
CA SER A 6 -2.98 -6.67 14.81
C SER A 6 -1.48 -6.54 15.11
N TYR A 7 -0.82 -7.66 15.38
CA TYR A 7 0.61 -7.69 15.64
C TYR A 7 1.45 -7.28 14.42
N VAL A 8 1.23 -7.89 13.24
CA VAL A 8 1.95 -7.56 11.99
C VAL A 8 1.75 -6.11 11.54
N SER A 9 0.62 -5.50 11.91
CA SER A 9 0.31 -4.10 11.62
C SER A 9 0.90 -3.13 12.65
N SER A 10 1.43 -3.62 13.78
CA SER A 10 1.96 -2.78 14.85
C SER A 10 3.36 -2.23 14.53
N ALA A 11 3.72 -1.13 15.20
CA ALA A 11 5.09 -0.61 15.18
C ALA A 11 6.07 -1.58 15.87
N SER A 12 5.61 -2.33 16.88
CA SER A 12 6.42 -3.33 17.59
C SER A 12 6.97 -4.38 16.64
N PHE A 13 6.14 -4.90 15.72
CA PHE A 13 6.58 -5.86 14.71
C PHE A 13 7.74 -5.34 13.85
N VAL A 14 7.72 -4.06 13.46
CA VAL A 14 8.80 -3.46 12.67
C VAL A 14 10.07 -3.34 13.50
N ASN A 15 9.95 -2.86 14.74
CA ASN A 15 11.09 -2.68 15.63
C ASN A 15 11.76 -4.03 15.94
N GLU A 16 10.98 -5.05 16.29
CA GLU A 16 11.49 -6.39 16.59
C GLU A 16 12.19 -7.02 15.37
N MET A 17 11.65 -6.84 14.17
CA MET A 17 12.28 -7.34 12.95
C MET A 17 13.57 -6.58 12.58
N MET A 18 13.64 -5.28 12.85
CA MET A 18 14.85 -4.48 12.67
C MET A 18 15.93 -4.86 13.68
N GLU A 19 15.57 -5.06 14.94
CA GLU A 19 16.48 -5.56 15.98
C GLU A 19 17.01 -6.95 15.62
N LEU A 20 16.14 -7.86 15.21
CA LEU A 20 16.56 -9.20 14.79
C LEU A 20 17.51 -9.15 13.59
N ARG A 21 17.22 -8.30 12.60
CA ARG A 21 18.10 -8.08 11.45
C ARG A 21 19.49 -7.60 11.89
N GLN A 22 19.55 -6.65 12.83
CA GLN A 22 20.80 -6.13 13.37
C GLN A 22 21.60 -7.21 14.13
N GLN A 23 20.94 -8.00 14.97
CA GLN A 23 21.59 -9.09 15.71
C GLN A 23 22.17 -10.17 14.79
N VAL A 24 21.52 -10.44 13.66
CA VAL A 24 22.06 -11.35 12.63
C VAL A 24 23.27 -10.74 11.91
N MET A 25 23.26 -9.44 11.62
CA MET A 25 24.43 -8.75 11.04
C MET A 25 25.64 -8.80 11.96
N GLU A 26 25.41 -8.64 13.27
CA GLU A 26 26.46 -8.68 14.29
C GLU A 26 26.93 -10.12 14.62
N GLY A 27 26.33 -11.14 13.98
CA GLY A 27 26.66 -12.54 14.22
C GLY A 27 26.22 -13.05 15.59
N GLN A 28 25.36 -12.32 16.31
CA GLN A 28 24.84 -12.71 17.61
C GLN A 28 23.80 -13.84 17.49
N ILE A 29 23.06 -13.86 16.38
CA ILE A 29 22.04 -14.87 16.09
C ILE A 29 22.26 -15.41 14.67
N GLY A 30 22.27 -16.73 14.54
CA GLY A 30 22.42 -17.43 13.25
C GLY A 30 21.27 -18.39 12.92
N GLY A 31 20.29 -18.53 13.81
CA GLY A 31 19.13 -19.36 13.57
C GLY A 31 18.15 -19.43 14.74
N PHE A 32 16.90 -19.76 14.43
CA PHE A 32 15.78 -19.74 15.36
C PHE A 32 14.74 -20.81 15.00
N LEU A 33 13.84 -21.07 15.95
CA LEU A 33 12.72 -21.99 15.78
C LEU A 33 11.45 -21.19 15.48
N LEU A 34 10.85 -21.43 14.32
CA LEU A 34 9.60 -20.80 13.89
C LEU A 34 8.57 -21.89 13.59
N GLY A 35 7.47 -21.90 14.35
CA GLY A 35 6.43 -22.93 14.20
C GLY A 35 6.93 -24.38 14.37
N GLY A 36 8.02 -24.57 15.12
CA GLY A 36 8.68 -25.87 15.28
C GLY A 36 9.77 -26.18 14.25
N GLU A 37 9.90 -25.35 13.20
CA GLU A 37 10.88 -25.52 12.13
C GLU A 37 12.15 -24.71 12.42
N ARG A 38 13.32 -25.29 12.13
CA ARG A 38 14.61 -24.62 12.33
C ARG A 38 15.00 -23.82 11.10
N VAL A 39 15.02 -22.50 11.24
CA VAL A 39 15.48 -21.59 10.18
C VAL A 39 16.86 -21.04 10.57
N ARG A 40 17.81 -21.09 9.64
CA ARG A 40 19.13 -20.46 9.77
C ARG A 40 19.15 -19.17 8.99
N VAL A 41 19.76 -18.13 9.53
CA VAL A 41 19.94 -16.86 8.82
C VAL A 41 21.36 -16.39 8.97
N SER A 42 21.94 -15.95 7.87
CA SER A 42 23.30 -15.42 7.81
C SER A 42 23.32 -14.10 7.07
N TYR A 43 24.22 -13.21 7.49
CA TYR A 43 24.55 -12.00 6.75
C TYR A 43 25.77 -12.29 5.85
N MET A 44 25.69 -11.88 4.59
CA MET A 44 26.71 -12.05 3.56
C MET A 44 27.36 -10.68 3.29
N PRO A 45 28.53 -10.38 3.89
CA PRO A 45 29.13 -9.04 3.83
C PRO A 45 29.58 -8.62 2.43
N ASP A 46 29.91 -9.59 1.58
CA ASP A 46 30.32 -9.42 0.18
C ASP A 46 29.21 -8.84 -0.70
N THR A 47 27.97 -9.23 -0.44
CA THR A 47 26.78 -8.77 -1.17
C THR A 47 25.95 -7.76 -0.39
N GLY A 48 26.19 -7.61 0.91
CA GLY A 48 25.37 -6.81 1.82
C GLY A 48 23.97 -7.40 2.06
N ARG A 49 23.77 -8.69 1.74
CA ARG A 49 22.47 -9.36 1.78
C ARG A 49 22.37 -10.37 2.90
N PHE A 50 21.14 -10.78 3.21
CA PHE A 50 20.87 -11.87 4.13
C PHE A 50 20.41 -13.11 3.37
N LEU A 51 20.81 -14.27 3.89
CA LEU A 51 20.38 -15.57 3.40
C LEU A 51 19.71 -16.31 4.56
N ALA A 52 18.41 -16.52 4.43
CA ALA A 52 17.64 -17.38 5.31
C ALA A 52 17.36 -18.73 4.63
N GLU A 53 17.61 -19.83 5.34
CA GLU A 53 17.50 -21.20 4.83
C GLU A 53 16.83 -22.12 5.85
N SER A 54 16.04 -23.06 5.35
CA SER A 54 15.39 -24.09 6.14
C SER A 54 15.03 -25.28 5.26
N GLU A 55 14.80 -26.43 5.88
CA GLU A 55 14.29 -27.63 5.22
C GLU A 55 12.76 -27.76 5.41
N GLY A 56 12.15 -28.70 4.68
CA GLY A 56 10.74 -29.06 4.86
C GLY A 56 9.76 -27.88 4.81
N GLN A 57 8.86 -27.83 5.80
CA GLN A 57 7.86 -26.78 5.92
C GLN A 57 8.46 -25.43 6.32
N GLY A 58 9.65 -25.43 6.93
CA GLY A 58 10.33 -24.20 7.31
C GLY A 58 10.85 -23.34 6.16
N ARG A 59 10.86 -23.88 4.92
CA ARG A 59 11.19 -23.11 3.70
C ARG A 59 10.32 -21.86 3.54
N VAL A 60 9.07 -21.93 3.95
CA VAL A 60 8.15 -20.79 3.90
C VAL A 60 8.62 -19.69 4.86
N TYR A 61 9.02 -20.04 6.09
CA TYR A 61 9.55 -19.07 7.04
C TYR A 61 10.87 -18.46 6.56
N ALA A 62 11.75 -19.28 5.98
CA ALA A 62 12.99 -18.81 5.37
C ALA A 62 12.73 -17.80 4.24
N GLU A 63 11.77 -18.07 3.36
CA GLU A 63 11.40 -17.14 2.28
C GLU A 63 10.90 -15.80 2.84
N LEU A 64 10.02 -15.82 3.84
CA LEU A 64 9.49 -14.60 4.46
C LEU A 64 10.60 -13.76 5.12
N LEU A 65 11.59 -14.39 5.74
CA LEU A 65 12.73 -13.69 6.33
C LEU A 65 13.67 -13.10 5.30
N ASN A 66 13.89 -13.79 4.18
CA ASN A 66 14.66 -13.24 3.07
C ASN A 66 14.04 -11.92 2.58
N ILE A 67 12.71 -11.85 2.48
CA ILE A 67 12.00 -10.62 2.09
C ILE A 67 12.17 -9.55 3.16
N ALA A 68 11.92 -9.88 4.42
CA ALA A 68 11.98 -8.90 5.51
C ALA A 68 13.34 -8.23 5.61
N PHE A 69 14.42 -9.02 5.49
CA PHE A 69 15.78 -8.56 5.73
C PHE A 69 16.43 -7.91 4.51
N ASN A 70 16.05 -8.33 3.29
CA ASN A 70 16.61 -7.78 2.06
C ASN A 70 15.73 -6.69 1.43
N ASP A 71 14.42 -6.90 1.38
CA ASP A 71 13.47 -6.03 0.67
C ASP A 71 12.72 -5.08 1.64
N GLY A 72 12.73 -5.40 2.93
CA GLY A 72 12.20 -4.56 4.00
C GLY A 72 10.94 -5.12 4.66
N VAL A 73 10.75 -4.77 5.94
CA VAL A 73 9.65 -5.30 6.77
C VAL A 73 8.28 -4.89 6.23
N ASN A 74 8.16 -3.72 5.58
CA ASN A 74 6.91 -3.29 4.94
C ASN A 74 6.52 -4.18 3.75
N VAL A 75 7.51 -4.66 2.97
CA VAL A 75 7.27 -5.61 1.87
C VAL A 75 6.82 -6.94 2.43
N LEU A 76 7.45 -7.41 3.51
CA LEU A 76 7.00 -8.62 4.22
C LEU A 76 5.57 -8.46 4.72
N ARG A 77 5.24 -7.33 5.38
CA ARG A 77 3.89 -7.03 5.87
C ARG A 77 2.87 -7.14 4.73
N ASN A 78 3.12 -6.47 3.61
CA ASN A 78 2.22 -6.49 2.46
C ASN A 78 2.04 -7.92 1.94
N ARG A 79 3.11 -8.72 1.88
CA ARG A 79 3.05 -10.12 1.44
C ARG A 79 2.26 -11.01 2.41
N ILE A 80 2.50 -10.91 3.72
CA ILE A 80 1.77 -11.68 4.74
C ILE A 80 0.29 -11.37 4.66
N LEU A 81 -0.05 -10.09 4.59
CA LEU A 81 -1.43 -9.68 4.45
C LEU A 81 -2.01 -10.22 3.13
N SER A 82 -1.34 -10.02 1.97
CA SER A 82 -1.77 -10.52 0.65
C SER A 82 -2.11 -12.02 0.61
N ALA A 83 -1.43 -12.83 1.42
CA ALA A 83 -1.60 -14.28 1.45
C ALA A 83 -2.73 -14.76 2.38
N LEU A 84 -3.29 -13.90 3.24
CA LEU A 84 -4.40 -14.26 4.13
C LEU A 84 -5.73 -14.24 3.37
N PRO A 85 -6.50 -15.34 3.34
CA PRO A 85 -7.80 -15.36 2.68
C PRO A 85 -8.74 -14.36 3.35
N GLY A 86 -9.23 -13.40 2.57
CA GLY A 86 -10.09 -12.30 3.04
C GLY A 86 -9.35 -11.09 3.60
N MET A 87 -8.01 -11.04 3.53
CA MET A 87 -7.25 -9.96 4.16
C MET A 87 -5.89 -9.71 3.51
N GLY A 88 -5.84 -9.73 2.17
CA GLY A 88 -4.83 -8.95 1.46
C GLY A 88 -4.79 -7.55 2.02
N GLY A 89 -3.60 -7.07 2.40
CA GLY A 89 -3.43 -5.86 3.21
C GLY A 89 -4.33 -4.73 2.73
N ARG A 90 -5.50 -4.64 3.36
CA ARG A 90 -6.34 -3.47 3.33
C ARG A 90 -5.60 -2.50 4.23
N ASN A 91 -4.55 -1.89 3.67
CA ASN A 91 -4.10 -0.58 4.11
C ASN A 91 -5.38 0.23 4.20
N SER A 92 -5.62 0.97 5.28
CA SER A 92 -6.79 1.84 5.40
C SER A 92 -7.04 2.65 4.12
N LEU A 93 -5.96 2.97 3.39
CA LEU A 93 -5.96 3.51 2.03
C LEU A 93 -6.58 2.60 0.96
N GLN A 94 -6.17 1.34 0.83
CA GLN A 94 -6.73 0.42 -0.18
C GLN A 94 -8.20 0.10 0.10
N GLU A 95 -8.58 -0.02 1.37
CA GLU A 95 -9.97 -0.09 1.79
C GLU A 95 -10.74 1.14 1.34
N LYS A 96 -10.22 2.33 1.67
CA LYS A 96 -10.82 3.61 1.31
C LYS A 96 -10.93 3.79 -0.21
N ILE A 97 -9.91 3.41 -0.98
CA ILE A 97 -9.94 3.43 -2.45
C ILE A 97 -11.04 2.51 -2.95
N SER A 98 -11.11 1.28 -2.46
CA SER A 98 -12.15 0.33 -2.89
C SER A 98 -13.57 0.78 -2.50
N GLU A 99 -13.73 1.45 -1.36
CA GLU A 99 -15.01 1.98 -0.89
C GLU A 99 -15.44 3.24 -1.64
N CYS A 100 -14.48 4.08 -2.05
CA CYS A 100 -14.74 5.33 -2.76
C CYS A 100 -14.70 5.15 -4.29
N ALA A 101 -14.25 4.00 -4.78
CA ALA A 101 -14.22 3.69 -6.20
C ALA A 101 -15.65 3.55 -6.75
N PHE A 102 -15.86 4.11 -7.94
CA PHE A 102 -17.15 4.13 -8.60
C PHE A 102 -16.99 3.94 -10.11
N THR A 103 -18.06 3.50 -10.77
CA THR A 103 -18.08 3.43 -12.24
C THR A 103 -18.19 4.83 -12.82
N VAL A 104 -17.24 5.22 -13.67
CA VAL A 104 -17.22 6.55 -14.28
C VAL A 104 -18.22 6.57 -15.43
N ASP A 105 -19.21 7.44 -15.31
CA ASP A 105 -20.27 7.60 -16.29
C ASP A 105 -20.42 9.09 -16.60
N ILE A 106 -20.10 9.48 -17.83
CA ILE A 106 -20.07 10.86 -18.30
C ILE A 106 -21.46 11.51 -18.15
N GLU A 107 -22.52 10.74 -18.41
CA GLU A 107 -23.89 11.24 -18.36
C GLU A 107 -24.33 11.58 -16.92
N LYS A 108 -23.76 10.88 -15.94
CA LYS A 108 -24.06 11.10 -14.51
C LYS A 108 -23.21 12.19 -13.89
N LEU A 109 -21.98 12.37 -14.36
CA LEU A 109 -21.04 13.35 -13.81
C LEU A 109 -21.19 14.76 -14.39
N GLN A 110 -21.98 14.92 -15.46
CA GLN A 110 -22.30 16.21 -16.08
C GLN A 110 -21.04 17.05 -16.42
N CYS A 111 -19.98 16.39 -16.86
CA CYS A 111 -18.69 17.01 -17.14
C CYS A 111 -18.23 16.68 -18.57
N PRO A 112 -17.36 17.52 -19.17
CA PRO A 112 -16.83 17.26 -20.49
C PRO A 112 -15.83 16.09 -20.44
N GLY A 113 -15.71 15.32 -21.52
CA GLY A 113 -14.98 14.03 -21.52
C GLY A 113 -13.47 14.15 -21.24
N ASP A 114 -12.89 15.30 -21.57
CA ASP A 114 -11.51 15.69 -21.26
C ASP A 114 -11.25 15.91 -19.75
N ALA A 115 -12.28 16.29 -18.98
CA ALA A 115 -12.16 16.39 -17.52
C ALA A 115 -12.09 15.01 -16.83
N LEU A 116 -12.42 13.93 -17.54
CA LEU A 116 -12.44 12.57 -17.00
C LEU A 116 -11.15 11.77 -17.26
N GLN A 117 -10.13 12.40 -17.83
CA GLN A 117 -8.86 11.75 -18.11
C GLN A 117 -8.07 11.54 -16.82
N CYS A 118 -7.72 10.29 -16.53
CA CYS A 118 -6.84 9.95 -15.42
C CYS A 118 -5.40 10.43 -15.72
N PRO A 119 -4.75 11.22 -14.83
CA PRO A 119 -3.39 11.69 -15.06
C PRO A 119 -2.32 10.60 -15.08
N ILE A 120 -2.62 9.40 -14.53
CA ILE A 120 -1.67 8.28 -14.47
C ILE A 120 -1.71 7.46 -15.75
N THR A 121 -2.92 7.08 -16.21
CA THR A 121 -3.11 6.23 -17.39
C THR A 121 -3.25 7.04 -18.67
N LEU A 122 -3.50 8.34 -18.57
CA LEU A 122 -3.80 9.24 -19.68
C LEU A 122 -5.05 8.83 -20.47
N GLU A 123 -5.94 8.05 -19.86
CA GLU A 123 -7.18 7.55 -20.46
C GLU A 123 -8.35 7.79 -19.50
N GLN A 124 -9.58 7.74 -20.02
CA GLN A 124 -10.77 7.74 -19.19
C GLN A 124 -10.88 6.38 -18.48
N PRO A 125 -10.89 6.34 -17.13
CA PRO A 125 -11.01 5.07 -16.42
C PRO A 125 -12.44 4.54 -16.44
N GLU A 126 -12.60 3.21 -16.51
CA GLU A 126 -13.91 2.56 -16.30
C GLU A 126 -14.34 2.65 -14.83
N LYS A 127 -13.37 2.47 -13.92
CA LYS A 127 -13.55 2.64 -12.47
C LYS A 127 -12.63 3.74 -11.96
N GLY A 128 -13.24 4.79 -11.45
CA GLY A 128 -12.56 5.98 -10.98
C GLY A 128 -12.57 6.09 -9.46
N VAL A 129 -11.62 6.86 -8.93
CA VAL A 129 -11.61 7.33 -7.54
C VAL A 129 -11.27 8.82 -7.54
N PHE A 130 -11.99 9.60 -6.73
CA PHE A 130 -11.68 11.01 -6.55
C PHE A 130 -10.70 11.20 -5.39
N VAL A 131 -9.65 11.99 -5.66
CA VAL A 131 -8.60 12.29 -4.69
C VAL A 131 -8.34 13.78 -4.69
N LYS A 132 -8.36 14.40 -3.51
CA LYS A 132 -7.99 15.80 -3.30
C LYS A 132 -6.52 15.98 -3.65
N ASN A 133 -6.18 17.08 -4.33
CA ASN A 133 -4.79 17.34 -4.74
C ASN A 133 -3.84 17.46 -3.54
N SER A 134 -4.35 17.96 -2.42
CA SER A 134 -3.67 18.00 -1.11
C SER A 134 -4.73 18.00 -0.01
N ASP A 135 -4.30 17.82 1.25
CA ASP A 135 -5.21 17.77 2.41
C ASP A 135 -6.03 19.06 2.58
N GLY A 136 -5.43 20.22 2.26
CA GLY A 136 -6.10 21.53 2.28
C GLY A 136 -6.75 21.97 0.97
N SER A 137 -6.61 21.19 -0.12
CA SER A 137 -7.19 21.53 -1.42
C SER A 137 -8.70 21.32 -1.42
N ASP A 138 -9.45 22.23 -2.02
CA ASP A 138 -10.85 22.00 -2.36
C ASP A 138 -11.01 21.32 -3.73
N VAL A 139 -9.95 21.27 -4.54
CA VAL A 139 -9.92 20.58 -5.83
C VAL A 139 -9.63 19.09 -5.64
N CYS A 140 -10.42 18.24 -6.30
CA CYS A 140 -10.16 16.81 -6.46
C CYS A 140 -9.88 16.47 -7.93
N THR A 141 -9.13 15.41 -8.14
CA THR A 141 -8.81 14.87 -9.46
C THR A 141 -9.30 13.43 -9.55
N LEU A 142 -9.80 13.06 -10.73
CA LEU A 142 -10.21 11.69 -11.02
C LEU A 142 -8.98 10.84 -11.38
N PHE A 143 -8.82 9.71 -10.69
CA PHE A 143 -7.81 8.72 -11.01
C PHE A 143 -8.45 7.38 -11.35
N ASP A 144 -7.77 6.59 -12.17
CA ASP A 144 -8.07 5.18 -12.34
C ASP A 144 -7.85 4.45 -11.01
N ALA A 145 -8.87 3.74 -10.53
CA ALA A 145 -8.85 3.11 -9.22
C ALA A 145 -7.75 2.04 -9.10
N ALA A 146 -7.49 1.28 -10.16
CA ALA A 146 -6.45 0.25 -10.16
C ALA A 146 -5.05 0.86 -10.22
N ALA A 147 -4.85 1.89 -11.06
CA ALA A 147 -3.58 2.60 -11.16
C ALA A 147 -3.23 3.32 -9.85
N PHE A 148 -4.21 4.00 -9.23
CA PHE A 148 -4.00 4.67 -7.94
C PHE A 148 -3.80 3.66 -6.79
N SER A 149 -4.53 2.54 -6.80
CA SER A 149 -4.31 1.43 -5.87
C SER A 149 -2.90 0.86 -5.96
N ARG A 150 -2.37 0.67 -7.18
CA ARG A 150 -0.97 0.23 -7.36
C ARG A 150 0.02 1.26 -6.80
N LEU A 151 -0.19 2.54 -7.11
CA LEU A 151 0.67 3.64 -6.63
C LEU A 151 0.75 3.66 -5.10
N THR A 152 -0.39 3.56 -4.42
CA THR A 152 -0.43 3.48 -2.94
C THR A 152 0.10 2.18 -2.37
N GLY A 153 0.00 1.06 -3.12
CA GLY A 153 0.60 -0.22 -2.74
C GLY A 153 2.13 -0.22 -2.80
N GLU A 154 2.71 0.61 -3.68
CA GLU A 154 4.16 0.82 -3.84
C GLU A 154 4.71 1.95 -2.95
N ASP A 155 3.88 2.52 -2.05
CA ASP A 155 4.24 3.64 -1.15
C ASP A 155 4.78 4.89 -1.90
N LEU A 156 4.27 5.12 -3.10
CA LEU A 156 4.64 6.27 -3.93
C LEU A 156 3.86 7.52 -3.53
N PRO A 157 4.45 8.72 -3.67
CA PRO A 157 3.79 9.98 -3.32
C PRO A 157 2.72 10.38 -4.34
N HIS A 158 1.86 11.32 -3.95
CA HIS A 158 0.79 11.85 -4.79
C HIS A 158 1.31 12.32 -6.16
N PRO A 159 0.68 11.91 -7.28
CA PRO A 159 1.24 12.14 -8.62
C PRO A 159 1.35 13.61 -9.01
N LEU A 160 0.47 14.48 -8.47
CA LEU A 160 0.46 15.92 -8.76
C LEU A 160 1.34 16.73 -7.81
N THR A 161 1.16 16.57 -6.49
CA THR A 161 1.77 17.41 -5.45
C THR A 161 3.02 16.81 -4.81
N ARG A 162 3.30 15.52 -5.06
CA ARG A 162 4.38 14.75 -4.41
C ARG A 162 4.24 14.63 -2.89
N GLU A 163 3.07 14.93 -2.33
CA GLU A 163 2.75 14.78 -0.91
C GLU A 163 2.46 13.31 -0.54
N PRO A 164 2.63 12.91 0.74
CA PRO A 164 2.25 11.59 1.20
C PRO A 164 0.73 11.38 1.04
N ILE A 165 0.34 10.22 0.54
CA ILE A 165 -1.08 9.89 0.33
C ILE A 165 -1.70 9.42 1.65
N THR A 166 -2.72 10.14 2.10
CA THR A 166 -3.48 9.85 3.32
C THR A 166 -4.92 9.47 2.99
N ALA A 167 -5.63 8.85 3.94
CA ALA A 167 -7.03 8.47 3.71
C ALA A 167 -7.97 9.69 3.65
N SER A 168 -7.55 10.83 4.19
CA SER A 168 -8.32 12.09 4.21
C SER A 168 -8.43 12.74 2.83
N ILE A 169 -7.46 12.50 1.94
CA ILE A 169 -7.52 13.02 0.57
C ILE A 169 -8.35 12.15 -0.36
N ILE A 170 -8.75 10.94 0.05
CA ILE A 170 -9.57 10.03 -0.77
C ILE A 170 -11.03 10.23 -0.40
N VAL A 171 -11.82 10.73 -1.35
CA VAL A 171 -13.19 11.19 -1.11
C VAL A 171 -14.19 10.39 -1.92
N LYS A 172 -15.43 10.34 -1.42
CA LYS A 172 -16.53 9.69 -2.15
C LYS A 172 -16.91 10.52 -3.37
N HIS A 173 -17.40 9.87 -4.40
CA HIS A 173 -17.83 10.57 -5.63
C HIS A 173 -18.99 11.55 -5.42
N GLU A 174 -19.77 11.36 -4.36
CA GLU A 174 -20.89 12.25 -3.99
C GLU A 174 -20.39 13.57 -3.37
N GLU A 175 -19.16 13.56 -2.84
CA GLU A 175 -18.54 14.69 -2.15
C GLU A 175 -17.74 15.59 -3.09
N CYS A 176 -17.40 15.12 -4.29
CA CYS A 176 -16.67 15.91 -5.28
C CYS A 176 -17.51 16.11 -6.55
N ILE A 177 -17.84 17.37 -6.84
CA ILE A 177 -18.73 17.77 -7.93
C ILE A 177 -17.97 18.56 -8.98
N TYR A 178 -18.39 18.47 -10.24
CA TYR A 178 -17.81 19.29 -11.29
C TYR A 178 -18.30 20.73 -11.16
N ASP A 179 -17.38 21.69 -11.13
CA ASP A 179 -17.67 23.12 -11.16
C ASP A 179 -17.36 23.67 -12.55
N ASP A 180 -18.42 23.93 -13.32
CA ASP A 180 -18.35 24.50 -14.67
C ASP A 180 -17.60 25.84 -14.72
N THR A 181 -17.66 26.63 -13.64
CA THR A 181 -17.00 27.94 -13.60
C THR A 181 -15.49 27.82 -13.41
N ARG A 182 -15.05 26.78 -12.69
CA ARG A 182 -13.64 26.49 -12.41
C ARG A 182 -13.02 25.48 -13.38
N GLY A 183 -13.84 24.78 -14.15
CA GLY A 183 -13.42 23.71 -15.05
C GLY A 183 -12.74 22.54 -14.33
N ASN A 184 -13.09 22.31 -13.07
CA ASN A 184 -12.43 21.32 -12.20
C ASN A 184 -13.45 20.67 -11.26
N PHE A 185 -13.12 19.48 -10.76
CA PHE A 185 -13.89 18.87 -9.68
C PHE A 185 -13.50 19.48 -8.34
N VAL A 186 -14.50 19.86 -7.55
CA VAL A 186 -14.34 20.50 -6.25
C VAL A 186 -15.15 19.78 -5.18
N ILE A 187 -14.63 19.77 -3.96
CA ILE A 187 -15.34 19.28 -2.78
C ILE A 187 -16.58 20.15 -2.58
N LYS A 188 -17.72 19.49 -2.42
CA LYS A 188 -18.99 20.15 -2.10
C LYS A 188 -18.82 20.91 -0.79
N GLY A 189 -18.94 22.24 -0.86
CA GLY A 189 -18.96 23.09 0.33
C GLY A 189 -20.12 22.68 1.24
N ASN A 190 -19.81 22.55 2.53
CA ASN A 190 -20.79 22.24 3.57
C ASN A 190 -21.72 23.43 3.83
#